data_AF-A0A7C7VQK4-F1
#
_entry.id   AF-A0A7C7VQK4-F1
#
_cell.length_a   1.000
_cell.length_b   1.000
_cell.length_c   1.000
_cell.angle_alpha   90.00
_cell.angle_beta   90.00
_cell.angle_gamma   90.00
#
_symmetry.space_group_name_H-M   'P 1'
#
loop_
_entity.id
_entity.type
_entity.pdbx_description
1 polymer ?
#
loop_
_entity_poly.entity_id
_entity_poly.type
_entity_poly.pdbx_seq_one_letter_code
_entity_poly.pdbx_strand_id
1 'polypeptide(L)'
;MSPTPFPSVPSPVEILRRLIQFDTTNPPGDTDTCIHYIQGLLTQAGIETQIFAKQPRQPNLVARLPGRGTAPPFLMYGHVHVDVVTTENQTWRYPPFAGEVAEGFV
;
A
#
# COMPACT_ATOMS: atom_id res chain seq x y z
N MET A 1 -14.01 -22.22 21.68
CA MET A 1 -13.73 -20.78 21.47
C MET A 1 -13.97 -20.48 20.00
N SER A 2 -15.05 -19.78 19.66
CA SER A 2 -15.28 -19.34 18.27
C SER A 2 -14.25 -18.28 17.91
N PRO A 3 -13.69 -18.27 16.68
CA PRO A 3 -12.77 -17.23 16.27
C PRO A 3 -13.50 -15.89 16.31
N THR A 4 -12.91 -14.90 17.00
CA THR A 4 -13.32 -13.51 16.89
C THR A 4 -13.34 -13.12 15.42
N PRO A 5 -14.44 -12.54 14.89
CA PRO A 5 -14.46 -12.09 13.51
C PRO A 5 -13.34 -11.07 13.35
N PHE A 6 -12.51 -11.25 12.32
CA PHE A 6 -11.60 -10.19 11.90
C PHE A 6 -12.43 -8.92 11.66
N PRO A 7 -11.94 -7.72 12.04
CA PRO A 7 -12.59 -6.49 11.62
C PRO A 7 -12.82 -6.54 10.10
N SER A 8 -13.90 -5.91 9.61
CA SER A 8 -14.21 -5.92 8.18
C SER A 8 -13.10 -5.20 7.40
N VAL A 9 -12.09 -5.95 6.98
CA VAL A 9 -10.99 -5.46 6.15
C VAL A 9 -11.58 -5.10 4.79
N PRO A 10 -11.22 -3.95 4.19
CA PRO A 10 -11.64 -3.64 2.83
C PRO A 10 -11.21 -4.75 1.86
N SER A 11 -12.02 -5.00 0.84
CA SER A 11 -11.70 -5.97 -0.20
C SER A 11 -10.41 -5.59 -0.93
N PRO A 12 -9.69 -6.56 -1.55
CA PRO A 12 -8.50 -6.25 -2.35
C PRO A 12 -8.75 -5.20 -3.44
N VAL A 13 -9.95 -5.20 -4.04
CA VAL A 13 -10.36 -4.22 -5.05
C VAL A 13 -10.47 -2.83 -4.43
N GLU A 14 -11.10 -2.68 -3.27
CA GLU A 14 -11.20 -1.39 -2.57
C GLU A 14 -9.83 -0.86 -2.15
N ILE A 15 -8.95 -1.74 -1.65
CA ILE A 15 -7.57 -1.37 -1.29
C ILE A 15 -6.82 -0.90 -2.54
N LEU A 16 -6.83 -1.68 -3.62
CA LEU A 16 -6.12 -1.34 -4.86
C LEU A 16 -6.58 0.00 -5.42
N ARG A 17 -7.89 0.21 -5.54
CA ARG A 17 -8.46 1.48 -6.00
C ARG A 17 -8.02 2.64 -5.13
N ARG A 18 -8.04 2.46 -3.81
CA ARG A 18 -7.61 3.50 -2.87
C ARG A 18 -6.12 3.80 -3.00
N LEU A 19 -5.29 2.79 -3.24
CA LEU A 19 -3.86 2.95 -3.49
C LEU A 19 -3.59 3.74 -4.79
N ILE A 20 -4.31 3.43 -5.87
CA ILE A 20 -4.22 4.16 -7.15
C ILE A 20 -4.59 5.64 -6.99
N GLN A 21 -5.46 5.98 -6.05
CA GLN A 21 -5.89 7.36 -5.82
C GLN A 21 -4.85 8.23 -5.12
N PHE A 22 -3.77 7.65 -4.59
CA PHE A 22 -2.64 8.45 -4.13
C PHE A 22 -1.72 8.76 -5.31
N ASP A 23 -1.65 10.02 -5.69
CA ASP A 23 -0.66 10.49 -6.68
C ASP A 23 0.72 10.52 -6.02
N THR A 24 1.45 9.42 -6.17
CA THR A 24 2.82 9.23 -5.69
C THR A 24 3.85 9.40 -6.80
N THR A 25 3.50 10.17 -7.85
CA THR A 25 4.35 10.39 -9.02
C THR A 25 5.74 10.90 -8.63
N ASN A 26 6.76 10.26 -9.19
CA ASN A 26 8.15 10.62 -9.02
C ASN A 26 8.73 11.22 -10.32
N PRO A 27 9.30 12.44 -10.29
CA PRO A 27 9.35 13.42 -9.18
C PRO A 27 8.00 14.11 -8.89
N PRO A 28 7.73 14.58 -7.65
CA PRO A 28 8.63 14.64 -6.49
C PRO A 28 8.66 13.37 -5.62
N GLY A 29 7.76 12.42 -5.85
CA GLY A 29 7.66 11.16 -5.12
C GLY A 29 7.10 11.32 -3.70
N ASP A 30 6.08 12.16 -3.50
CA ASP A 30 5.49 12.33 -2.17
C ASP A 30 4.60 11.11 -1.82
N THR A 31 5.14 10.19 -1.00
CA THR A 31 4.51 8.89 -0.69
C THR A 31 3.93 8.80 0.72
N ASP A 32 4.14 9.81 1.56
CA ASP A 32 3.80 9.83 2.99
C ASP A 32 2.35 9.42 3.29
N THR A 33 1.38 10.03 2.61
CA THR A 33 -0.04 9.75 2.84
C THR A 33 -0.41 8.31 2.45
N CYS A 34 0.17 7.80 1.36
CA CYS A 34 -0.04 6.42 0.91
C CYS A 34 0.54 5.43 1.93
N ILE A 35 1.75 5.70 2.42
CA ILE A 35 2.42 4.88 3.45
C ILE A 35 1.62 4.83 4.75
N HIS A 36 1.10 5.97 5.22
CA HIS A 36 0.26 6.01 6.41
C HIS A 36 -1.09 5.29 6.22
N TYR A 37 -1.66 5.31 5.02
CA TYR A 37 -2.84 4.49 4.71
C TYR A 37 -2.54 2.99 4.83
N ILE A 38 -1.43 2.52 4.25
CA ILE A 38 -1.00 1.11 4.35
C ILE A 38 -0.71 0.72 5.80
N GLN A 39 -0.05 1.59 6.56
CA GLN A 39 0.16 1.39 7.99
C GLN A 39 -1.17 1.18 8.74
N GLY A 40 -2.19 1.99 8.44
CA GLY A 40 -3.53 1.84 9.01
C GLY A 40 -4.15 0.47 8.74
N LEU A 41 -4.07 -0.02 7.51
CA LEU A 41 -4.57 -1.36 7.15
C LEU A 41 -3.85 -2.47 7.93
N LEU A 42 -2.52 -2.40 8.02
CA LEU A 42 -1.71 -3.42 8.70
C LEU A 42 -1.95 -3.42 10.20
N THR A 43 -1.99 -2.24 10.82
CA THR A 43 -2.26 -2.10 12.26
C THR A 43 -3.66 -2.56 12.65
N GLN A 44 -4.68 -2.28 11.83
CA GLN A 44 -6.03 -2.81 12.01
C GLN A 44 -6.08 -4.34 11.92
N ALA A 45 -5.21 -4.94 11.11
CA ALA A 45 -5.02 -6.39 11.02
C ALA A 45 -4.16 -6.97 12.16
N GLY A 46 -3.69 -6.15 13.10
CA GLY A 46 -2.85 -6.58 14.22
C GLY A 46 -1.38 -6.84 13.85
N ILE A 47 -0.91 -6.30 12.72
CA ILE A 47 0.48 -6.42 12.26
C ILE A 47 1.30 -5.25 12.81
N GLU A 48 2.44 -5.55 13.41
CA GLU A 48 3.37 -4.53 13.91
C GLU A 48 4.03 -3.80 12.74
N THR A 49 4.09 -2.47 12.82
CA THR A 49 4.69 -1.61 11.79
C THR A 49 5.62 -0.55 12.39
N GLN A 50 6.67 -0.20 11.66
CA GLN A 50 7.59 0.90 11.97
C GLN A 50 7.83 1.74 10.71
N ILE A 51 7.89 3.06 10.87
CA ILE A 51 8.17 4.00 9.78
C ILE A 51 9.56 4.59 9.95
N PHE A 52 10.33 4.60 8.87
CA PHE A 52 11.68 5.16 8.80
C PHE A 52 11.76 6.14 7.64
N ALA A 53 12.07 7.41 7.92
CA ALA A 53 12.14 8.45 6.89
C ALA A 53 13.53 9.08 6.86
N LYS A 54 14.22 8.98 5.72
CA LYS A 54 15.39 9.83 5.43
C LYS A 54 14.96 11.20 4.91
N GLN A 55 13.92 11.22 4.07
CA GLN A 55 13.23 12.43 3.62
C GLN A 55 11.79 12.37 4.14
N PRO A 56 11.27 13.43 4.78
CA PRO A 56 9.96 13.38 5.43
C PRO A 56 8.81 12.95 4.52
N ARG A 57 8.86 13.30 3.22
CA ARG A 57 7.81 12.98 2.25
C ARG A 57 7.99 11.64 1.54
N GLN A 58 9.07 10.92 1.82
CA GLN A 58 9.41 9.61 1.24
C GLN A 58 9.76 8.60 2.36
N PRO A 59 8.82 8.29 3.27
CA PRO A 59 9.06 7.31 4.32
C PRO A 59 9.08 5.88 3.78
N ASN A 60 9.83 5.00 4.44
CA ASN A 60 9.75 3.55 4.31
C ASN A 60 8.90 2.97 5.44
N LEU A 61 8.06 1.99 5.11
CA LEU A 61 7.27 1.23 6.07
C LEU A 61 7.84 -0.19 6.20
N VAL A 62 8.18 -0.59 7.41
CA VAL A 62 8.57 -1.96 7.74
C VAL A 62 7.46 -2.59 8.56
N ALA A 63 6.92 -3.71 8.08
CA ALA A 63 5.90 -4.47 8.77
C ALA A 63 6.43 -5.86 9.12
N ARG A 64 6.08 -6.37 10.31
CA ARG A 64 6.52 -7.68 10.78
C ARG A 64 5.34 -8.54 11.19
N LEU A 65 5.19 -9.67 10.50
CA LEU A 65 4.31 -10.74 10.92
C LEU A 65 5.15 -11.86 11.59
N PRO A 66 4.96 -12.13 12.89
CA PRO A 66 5.72 -13.18 13.56
C PRO A 66 5.33 -14.56 13.03
N GLY A 67 6.32 -15.30 12.52
CA GLY A 67 6.16 -16.71 12.18
C GLY A 67 6.25 -17.62 13.41
N ARG A 68 6.09 -18.94 13.20
CA ARG A 68 6.20 -19.96 14.26
C ARG A 68 7.65 -20.23 14.73
N GLY A 69 8.64 -19.59 14.11
CA GLY A 69 10.06 -19.82 14.42
C GLY A 69 10.64 -21.14 13.88
N THR A 70 9.89 -21.86 13.04
CA THR A 70 10.28 -23.17 12.49
C THR A 70 11.02 -23.09 11.15
N ALA A 71 11.16 -21.89 10.57
CA ALA A 71 11.80 -21.64 9.29
C ALA A 71 12.54 -20.30 9.33
N PRO A 72 13.53 -20.08 8.44
CA PRO A 72 14.20 -18.80 8.31
C PRO A 72 13.21 -17.66 8.00
N PRO A 73 13.49 -16.43 8.46
CA PRO A 73 12.66 -15.28 8.13
C PRO A 73 12.70 -15.00 6.62
N PHE A 74 11.54 -14.61 6.08
CA PHE A 74 11.42 -14.15 4.70
C PHE A 74 11.22 -12.63 4.70
N LEU A 75 12.05 -11.92 3.93
CA LEU A 75 11.93 -10.49 3.74
C LEU A 75 11.50 -10.20 2.31
N MET A 76 10.37 -9.52 2.16
CA MET A 76 9.94 -8.94 0.88
C MET A 76 10.44 -7.49 0.83
N TYR A 77 11.38 -7.22 -0.07
CA TYR A 77 11.97 -5.90 -0.28
C TYR A 77 12.21 -5.66 -1.78
N GLY A 78 12.15 -4.41 -2.24
CA GLY A 78 12.41 -4.01 -3.64
C GLY A 78 11.22 -4.14 -4.60
N HIS A 79 10.41 -5.20 -4.47
CA HIS A 79 9.13 -5.32 -5.21
C HIS A 79 7.96 -4.59 -4.52
N VAL A 80 8.23 -3.97 -3.38
CA VAL A 80 7.24 -3.26 -2.57
C VAL A 80 7.67 -1.80 -2.54
N HIS A 81 7.28 -1.05 -3.56
CA HIS A 81 7.39 0.40 -3.63
C HIS A 81 6.02 0.98 -3.97
N VAL A 82 5.80 2.23 -3.57
CA VAL A 82 4.51 2.91 -3.73
C VAL A 82 4.59 4.11 -4.67
N ASP A 83 5.79 4.55 -5.04
CA ASP A 83 6.00 5.58 -6.05
C ASP A 83 5.78 5.03 -7.46
N VAL A 84 5.29 5.91 -8.34
CA VAL A 84 5.01 5.60 -9.74
C VAL A 84 5.66 6.63 -10.66
N VAL A 85 5.77 6.27 -11.93
CA VAL A 85 6.25 7.18 -12.97
C VAL A 85 5.17 8.20 -13.36
N THR A 86 5.60 9.29 -13.99
CA THR A 86 4.70 10.32 -14.51
C THR A 86 3.70 9.77 -15.54
N THR A 87 2.51 10.36 -15.54
CA THR A 87 1.45 10.12 -16.53
C THR A 87 1.38 11.23 -17.58
N GLU A 88 2.25 12.24 -17.48
CA GLU A 88 2.34 13.34 -18.44
C GLU A 88 2.60 12.81 -19.85
N ASN A 89 1.93 13.42 -20.83
CA ASN A 89 2.00 13.05 -22.25
C ASN A 89 1.48 11.63 -22.58
N GLN A 90 0.76 10.98 -21.66
CA GLN A 90 0.10 9.71 -21.92
C GLN A 90 -1.40 9.94 -22.19
N THR A 91 -1.95 9.18 -23.13
CA THR A 91 -3.39 9.22 -23.42
C THR A 91 -4.09 8.12 -22.62
N TRP A 92 -5.00 8.52 -21.74
CA TRP A 92 -5.76 7.59 -20.90
C TRP A 92 -7.25 7.67 -21.20
N ARG A 93 -7.92 6.51 -21.22
CA ARG A 93 -9.39 6.43 -21.35
C ARG A 93 -10.11 6.92 -20.08
N TYR A 94 -9.49 6.74 -18.93
CA TYR A 94 -9.96 7.20 -17.62
C TYR A 94 -8.82 7.96 -16.91
N PRO A 95 -9.11 8.90 -15.99
CA PRO A 95 -8.03 9.59 -15.27
C PRO A 95 -7.13 8.59 -14.52
N PRO A 96 -5.80 8.67 -14.64
CA PRO A 96 -4.88 7.62 -14.21
C PRO A 96 -4.92 7.34 -12.70
N PHE A 97 -5.25 8.35 -11.89
CA PHE A 97 -5.37 8.25 -10.43
C PHE A 97 -6.83 8.17 -9.95
N ALA A 98 -7.81 7.92 -10.82
CA ALA A 98 -9.21 7.80 -10.39
C ALA A 98 -9.48 6.47 -9.66
N GLY A 99 -8.73 5.41 -10.00
CA GLY A 99 -9.02 4.05 -9.53
C GLY A 99 -10.40 3.59 -10.03
N GLU A 100 -10.69 3.82 -11.31
CA GLU A 100 -11.96 3.42 -11.92
C GLU A 100 -12.09 1.89 -11.98
N VAL A 101 -13.32 1.39 -11.99
CA VAL A 101 -13.59 -0.03 -12.29
C VAL A 101 -14.36 -0.08 -13.60
N ALA A 102 -13.75 -0.64 -14.63
CA ALA A 102 -14.35 -0.73 -15.95
C ALA A 102 -14.17 -2.14 -16.51
N GLU A 103 -15.25 -2.70 -17.05
CA GLU A 103 -15.21 -3.97 -17.81
C GLU A 103 -14.63 -5.16 -16.98
N GLY A 104 -14.76 -5.12 -15.65
CA GLY A 104 -14.25 -6.14 -14.74
C GLY A 104 -12.80 -5.93 -14.28
N PHE A 105 -12.18 -4.82 -14.66
CA PHE A 105 -10.81 -4.46 -14.28
C PHE A 105 -10.80 -3.19 -13.43
N VAL A 106 -9.77 -3.07 -12.59
CA VAL A 106 -9.35 -1.80 -11.99
C VAL A 106 -8.27 -1.20 -12.88
#